data_AF-A0A5R9L6C1-F1
#
_entry.id   AF-A0A5R9L6C1-F1
#
_cell.length_a   1.000
_cell.length_b   1.000
_cell.length_c   1.000
_cell.angle_alpha   90.00
_cell.angle_beta   90.00
_cell.angle_gamma   90.00
#
_symmetry.space_group_name_H-M   'P 1'
#
loop_
_entity.id
_entity.type
_entity.pdbx_description
1 polymer ?
#
loop_
_entity_poly.entity_id
_entity_poly.type
_entity_poly.pdbx_seq_one_letter_code
_entity_poly.pdbx_strand_id
1 'polypeptide(L)'
;MIPESIPLLERQILINQCKILASIGDEKEKEDFERRIEILEKGYTGLYPKVFNTLYEEVPLSVYTEISDIMRMYSRINESVRLWSDSEKELLDLASLEFEGFDEDSGMHYYMMSYMVDRMDEHGEYKGRQLKAHNSSIMLKYNRMLAVFSDYENMKKDRYSTTDIQKFIDAVMSMQEEKELPGELRAGTVNI
;
A
#
# COMPACT_ATOMS: atom_id res chain seq x y z
N MET A 1 5.38 -3.03 -16.29
CA MET A 1 5.30 -2.57 -17.69
C MET A 1 5.77 -3.70 -18.61
N ILE A 2 5.05 -3.99 -19.70
CA ILE A 2 5.48 -5.01 -20.68
C ILE A 2 6.41 -4.33 -21.70
N PRO A 3 7.56 -4.93 -22.07
CA PRO A 3 8.48 -4.32 -23.01
C PRO A 3 7.86 -4.19 -24.40
N GLU A 4 8.03 -3.03 -25.05
CA GLU A 4 7.64 -2.83 -26.46
C GLU A 4 8.66 -3.44 -27.44
N SER A 5 9.91 -3.60 -26.99
CA SER A 5 10.99 -4.25 -27.71
C SER A 5 11.98 -4.87 -26.71
N ILE A 6 12.70 -5.90 -27.16
CA ILE A 6 13.71 -6.61 -26.36
C ILE A 6 14.97 -6.68 -27.22
N PRO A 7 16.15 -6.27 -26.72
CA PRO A 7 17.37 -6.37 -27.51
C PRO A 7 17.73 -7.83 -27.82
N LEU A 8 18.48 -8.04 -28.91
CA LEU A 8 18.63 -9.36 -29.52
C LEU A 8 19.22 -10.40 -28.55
N LEU A 9 20.17 -9.99 -27.71
CA LEU A 9 20.84 -10.86 -26.75
C LEU A 9 19.86 -11.31 -25.66
N GLU A 10 19.12 -10.38 -25.06
CA GLU A 10 18.13 -10.64 -24.02
C GLU A 10 16.99 -11.51 -24.56
N ARG A 11 16.56 -11.25 -25.80
CA ARG A 11 15.56 -12.09 -26.48
C ARG A 11 16.07 -13.51 -26.69
N GLN A 12 17.33 -13.68 -27.09
CA GLN A 12 17.97 -14.99 -27.23
C GLN A 12 18.07 -15.71 -25.88
N ILE A 13 18.39 -14.99 -24.80
CA ILE A 13 18.42 -15.54 -23.44
C ILE A 13 17.04 -16.04 -23.02
N LEU A 14 15.98 -15.26 -23.24
CA LEU A 14 14.59 -15.65 -22.93
C LEU A 14 14.15 -16.89 -23.73
N ILE A 15 14.51 -16.95 -25.02
CA ILE A 15 14.25 -18.12 -25.87
C ILE A 15 14.95 -19.36 -25.29
N ASN A 16 16.21 -19.23 -24.89
CA ASN A 16 16.98 -20.34 -24.32
C ASN A 16 16.37 -20.81 -22.99
N GLN A 17 15.91 -19.88 -22.13
CA GLN A 17 15.21 -20.21 -20.89
C GLN A 17 13.89 -20.95 -21.16
N CYS A 18 13.10 -20.50 -22.13
CA CYS A 18 11.87 -21.20 -22.50
C CYS A 18 12.16 -22.61 -23.05
N LYS A 19 13.22 -22.80 -23.84
CA LYS A 19 13.65 -24.12 -24.35
C LYS A 19 14.04 -25.07 -23.21
N ILE A 20 14.76 -24.57 -22.20
CA ILE A 20 15.11 -25.35 -21.01
C ILE A 20 13.83 -25.75 -20.25
N LEU A 21 12.93 -24.80 -19.99
CA LEU A 21 11.70 -25.06 -19.24
C LEU A 21 10.77 -26.03 -19.97
N ALA A 22 10.64 -25.91 -21.30
CA ALA A 22 9.88 -26.84 -22.13
C ALA A 22 10.45 -28.28 -22.09
N SER A 23 11.74 -28.44 -21.82
CA SER A 23 12.40 -29.75 -21.77
C SER A 23 12.25 -30.48 -20.43
N ILE A 24 11.91 -29.76 -19.36
CA ILE A 24 11.78 -30.30 -17.99
C ILE A 24 10.36 -30.23 -17.44
N GLY A 25 9.47 -29.44 -18.04
CA GLY A 25 8.08 -29.30 -17.65
C GLY A 25 7.18 -30.43 -18.14
N ASP A 26 5.92 -30.40 -17.71
CA ASP A 26 4.89 -31.30 -18.22
C ASP A 26 4.41 -30.92 -19.64
N GLU A 27 3.56 -31.74 -20.26
CA GLU A 27 3.12 -31.51 -21.65
C GLU A 27 2.39 -30.17 -21.83
N LYS A 28 1.67 -29.70 -20.80
CA LYS A 28 0.95 -28.43 -20.84
C LYS A 28 1.92 -27.26 -20.73
N GLU A 29 2.86 -27.32 -19.79
CA GLU A 29 3.91 -26.31 -19.63
C GLU A 29 4.77 -26.21 -20.89
N LYS A 30 5.11 -27.36 -21.49
CA LYS A 30 5.85 -27.43 -22.74
C LYS A 30 5.12 -26.69 -23.87
N GLU A 31 3.82 -26.94 -24.05
CA GLU A 31 3.03 -26.24 -25.07
C GLU A 31 3.01 -24.72 -24.83
N ASP A 32 2.90 -24.28 -23.58
CA ASP A 32 2.94 -22.86 -23.22
C ASP A 32 4.31 -22.23 -23.52
N PHE A 33 5.41 -22.92 -23.23
CA PHE A 33 6.76 -22.45 -23.55
C PHE A 33 7.06 -22.46 -25.05
N GLU A 34 6.57 -23.44 -25.81
CA GLU A 34 6.72 -23.49 -27.27
C GLU A 34 6.06 -22.29 -27.95
N ARG A 35 4.85 -21.91 -27.51
CA ARG A 35 4.18 -20.68 -27.97
C ARG A 35 5.00 -19.42 -27.65
N ARG A 36 5.58 -19.35 -26.44
CA ARG A 36 6.44 -18.23 -26.03
C ARG A 36 7.72 -18.15 -26.87
N ILE A 37 8.35 -19.29 -27.18
CA ILE A 37 9.53 -19.39 -28.05
C ILE A 37 9.20 -18.81 -29.42
N GLU A 38 8.08 -19.24 -30.03
CA GLU A 38 7.68 -18.74 -31.36
C GLU A 38 7.50 -17.22 -31.38
N ILE A 39 6.79 -16.67 -30.38
CA ILE A 39 6.59 -15.22 -30.24
C ILE A 39 7.93 -14.48 -30.19
N LEU A 40 8.89 -14.98 -29.41
CA LEU A 40 10.20 -14.37 -29.23
C LEU A 40 11.09 -14.53 -30.47
N GLU A 41 11.13 -15.70 -31.10
CA GLU A 41 11.94 -15.97 -32.30
C GLU A 41 11.48 -15.13 -33.50
N LYS A 42 10.17 -14.99 -33.69
CA LYS A 42 9.58 -14.19 -34.78
C LYS A 42 9.52 -12.70 -34.46
N GLY A 43 9.69 -12.31 -33.20
CA GLY A 43 9.63 -10.92 -32.77
C GLY A 43 8.22 -10.33 -32.86
N TYR A 44 7.18 -11.10 -32.52
CA TYR A 44 5.80 -10.62 -32.48
C TYR A 44 5.59 -9.73 -31.25
N THR A 45 6.04 -8.48 -31.31
CA THR A 45 6.04 -7.52 -30.18
C THR A 45 4.64 -7.29 -29.60
N GLY A 46 3.60 -7.23 -30.44
CA GLY A 46 2.20 -7.15 -29.97
C GLY A 46 1.71 -8.36 -29.16
N LEU A 47 2.46 -9.46 -29.16
CA LEU A 47 2.19 -10.67 -28.37
C LEU A 47 3.12 -10.82 -27.15
N TYR A 48 4.05 -9.89 -26.92
CA TYR A 48 4.86 -9.90 -25.69
C TYR A 48 4.04 -9.91 -24.40
N PRO A 49 2.83 -9.30 -24.31
CA PRO A 49 1.96 -9.49 -23.15
C PRO A 49 1.67 -10.95 -22.81
N LYS A 50 1.61 -11.86 -23.80
CA LYS A 50 1.39 -13.31 -23.56
C LYS A 50 2.64 -14.02 -23.04
N VAL A 51 3.83 -13.47 -23.30
CA VAL A 51 5.09 -13.98 -22.78
C VAL A 51 5.28 -13.59 -21.31
N PHE A 52 4.85 -12.36 -20.94
CA PHE A 52 5.03 -11.78 -19.62
C PHE A 52 3.74 -11.70 -18.78
N ASN A 53 2.71 -12.46 -19.14
CA ASN A 53 1.38 -12.39 -18.53
C ASN A 53 1.32 -12.78 -17.03
N THR A 54 2.42 -13.26 -16.48
CA THR A 54 2.54 -13.63 -15.05
C THR A 54 3.18 -12.52 -14.20
N LEU A 55 3.67 -11.44 -14.82
CA LEU A 55 4.25 -10.32 -14.08
C LEU A 55 3.15 -9.34 -13.70
N TYR A 56 2.99 -9.13 -12.39
CA TYR A 56 2.17 -8.05 -11.86
C TYR A 56 2.89 -6.70 -12.03
N GLU A 57 2.14 -5.61 -11.85
CA GLU A 57 2.76 -4.30 -11.73
C GLU A 57 3.71 -4.27 -10.53
N GLU A 58 4.85 -3.60 -10.69
CA GLU A 58 5.81 -3.44 -9.60
C GLU A 58 5.19 -2.54 -8.53
N VAL A 59 5.27 -2.96 -7.27
CA VAL A 59 4.91 -2.09 -6.15
C VAL A 59 6.10 -1.17 -5.87
N PRO A 60 5.95 0.17 -6.00
CA PRO A 60 7.05 1.11 -5.77
C PRO A 60 7.58 1.04 -4.34
N LEU A 61 8.87 1.32 -4.16
CA LEU A 61 9.48 1.42 -2.82
C LEU A 61 8.77 2.45 -1.94
N SER A 62 8.23 3.54 -2.52
CA SER A 62 7.48 4.54 -1.77
C SER A 62 6.26 3.95 -1.06
N VAL A 63 5.55 3.00 -1.67
CA VAL A 63 4.40 2.32 -1.05
C VAL A 63 4.84 1.53 0.18
N TYR A 64 5.94 0.79 0.06
CA TYR A 64 6.51 0.04 1.20
C TYR A 64 6.96 0.99 2.33
N THR A 65 7.63 2.09 1.99
CA THR A 65 8.06 3.10 2.98
C THR A 65 6.87 3.74 3.67
N GLU A 66 5.83 4.11 2.93
CA GLU A 66 4.59 4.68 3.49
C GLU A 66 3.92 3.71 4.46
N ILE A 67 3.75 2.43 4.09
CA ILE A 67 3.20 1.40 4.99
C ILE A 67 4.06 1.27 6.24
N SER A 68 5.38 1.20 6.06
CA SER A 68 6.33 1.05 7.17
C SER A 68 6.25 2.23 8.15
N ASP A 69 6.15 3.46 7.65
CA ASP A 69 6.00 4.66 8.48
C ASP A 69 4.65 4.69 9.19
N ILE A 70 3.56 4.32 8.50
CA ILE A 70 2.22 4.20 9.10
C ILE A 70 2.23 3.17 10.23
N MET A 71 2.81 1.98 9.98
CA MET A 71 2.89 0.93 10.99
C MET A 71 3.78 1.32 12.18
N ARG A 72 4.92 1.98 11.93
CA ARG A 72 5.78 2.50 13.00
C ARG A 72 5.04 3.51 13.88
N MET A 73 4.30 4.42 13.25
CA MET A 73 3.46 5.41 13.94
C MET A 73 2.41 4.72 14.83
N TYR A 74 1.63 3.78 14.28
CA TYR A 74 0.62 3.03 15.04
C TYR A 74 1.23 2.23 16.19
N SER A 75 2.37 1.57 15.95
CA SER A 75 3.09 0.85 17.01
C SER A 75 3.43 1.77 18.18
N ARG A 76 3.96 2.97 17.93
CA ARG A 76 4.31 3.92 19.01
C ARG A 76 3.11 4.50 19.74
N ILE A 77 2.02 4.77 19.02
CA ILE A 77 0.74 5.18 19.62
C ILE A 77 0.26 4.07 20.56
N ASN A 78 0.17 2.84 20.07
CA ASN A 78 -0.33 1.69 20.83
C ASN A 78 0.54 1.39 22.06
N GLU A 79 1.87 1.43 21.91
CA GLU A 79 2.81 1.22 23.02
C GLU A 79 2.70 2.30 24.09
N SER A 80 2.50 3.56 23.70
CA SER A 80 2.32 4.68 24.62
C SER A 80 1.01 4.54 25.42
N VAL A 81 -0.09 4.27 24.73
CA VAL A 81 -1.43 4.13 25.32
C VAL A 81 -1.54 2.88 26.21
N ARG A 82 -0.84 1.79 25.89
CA ARG A 82 -0.86 0.54 26.68
C ARG A 82 -0.45 0.76 28.13
N LEU A 83 0.40 1.75 28.41
CA LEU A 83 0.93 2.03 29.74
C LEU A 83 0.02 2.93 30.59
N TRP A 84 -1.06 3.46 30.03
CA TRP A 84 -1.96 4.38 30.72
C TRP A 84 -3.02 3.67 31.55
N SER A 85 -3.49 4.37 32.57
CA SER A 85 -4.68 4.01 33.36
C SER A 85 -5.95 4.11 32.52
N ASP A 86 -7.01 3.41 32.95
CA ASP A 86 -8.30 3.46 32.26
C ASP A 86 -8.91 4.87 32.28
N SER A 87 -8.73 5.62 33.37
CA SER A 87 -9.16 7.02 33.46
C SER A 87 -8.45 7.93 32.44
N GLU A 88 -7.20 7.67 32.08
CA GLU A 88 -6.51 8.45 31.04
C GLU A 88 -7.01 8.10 29.65
N LYS A 89 -7.36 6.83 29.41
CA LYS A 89 -7.90 6.36 28.13
C LYS A 89 -9.31 6.88 27.88
N GLU A 90 -10.14 6.96 28.91
CA GLU A 90 -11.53 7.47 28.82
C GLU A 90 -11.60 8.96 28.48
N LEU A 91 -10.51 9.72 28.65
CA LEU A 91 -10.47 11.16 28.33
C LEU A 91 -10.33 11.44 26.83
N LEU A 92 -9.95 10.46 26.02
CA LEU A 92 -9.60 10.64 24.62
C LEU A 92 -10.41 9.70 23.72
N ASP A 93 -10.75 10.18 22.52
CA ASP A 93 -11.33 9.33 21.46
C ASP A 93 -10.24 8.48 20.79
N LEU A 94 -9.78 7.45 21.49
CA LEU A 94 -8.77 6.53 20.98
C LEU A 94 -9.27 5.68 19.80
N ALA A 95 -10.60 5.50 19.66
CA ALA A 95 -11.19 4.75 18.55
C ALA A 95 -10.93 5.45 17.21
N SER A 96 -10.91 6.79 17.20
CA SER A 96 -10.51 7.57 16.02
C SER A 96 -9.09 7.26 15.53
N LEU A 97 -8.22 6.75 16.40
CA LEU A 97 -6.83 6.38 16.13
C LEU A 97 -6.63 4.87 15.94
N GLU A 98 -7.66 4.10 15.62
CA GLU A 98 -7.45 2.71 15.23
C GLU A 98 -6.91 2.62 13.79
N PHE A 99 -6.11 1.58 13.54
CA PHE A 99 -5.69 1.21 12.20
C PHE A 99 -6.81 0.43 11.51
N GLU A 100 -7.33 1.00 10.42
CA GLU A 100 -8.49 0.49 9.69
C GLU A 100 -8.13 -0.29 8.41
N GLY A 101 -6.83 -0.43 8.10
CA GLY A 101 -6.37 -1.06 6.87
C GLY A 101 -6.26 -0.08 5.69
N PHE A 102 -6.24 -0.61 4.47
CA PHE A 102 -6.13 0.18 3.25
C PHE A 102 -7.33 -0.04 2.34
N ASP A 103 -7.59 0.93 1.47
CA ASP A 103 -8.62 0.78 0.44
C ASP A 103 -8.16 -0.28 -0.58
N GLU A 104 -9.00 -1.27 -0.84
CA GLU A 104 -8.73 -2.32 -1.83
C GLU A 104 -8.65 -1.72 -3.24
N ASP A 105 -9.38 -0.65 -3.50
CA ASP A 105 -9.38 0.05 -4.79
C ASP A 105 -8.05 0.82 -5.02
N SER A 106 -7.32 1.17 -3.95
CA SER A 106 -5.95 1.71 -4.05
C SER A 106 -4.90 0.63 -4.32
N GLY A 107 -5.30 -0.66 -4.25
CA GLY A 107 -4.58 -1.85 -4.71
C GLY A 107 -3.24 -2.11 -4.05
N MET A 108 -2.23 -1.31 -4.39
CA MET A 108 -0.83 -1.55 -4.03
C MET A 108 -0.60 -1.55 -2.51
N HIS A 109 -1.17 -0.59 -1.78
CA HIS A 109 -1.02 -0.54 -0.32
C HIS A 109 -1.67 -1.73 0.37
N TYR A 110 -2.89 -2.08 -0.04
CA TYR A 110 -3.62 -3.22 0.50
C TYR A 110 -2.88 -4.54 0.25
N TYR A 111 -2.44 -4.80 -0.99
CA TYR A 111 -1.73 -6.04 -1.31
C TYR A 111 -0.37 -6.13 -0.63
N MET A 112 0.37 -5.02 -0.56
CA MET A 112 1.66 -4.99 0.13
C MET A 112 1.50 -5.23 1.63
N MET A 113 0.56 -4.54 2.29
CA MET A 113 0.29 -4.74 3.72
C MET A 113 -0.17 -6.18 4.02
N SER A 114 -1.07 -6.72 3.19
CA SER A 114 -1.53 -8.11 3.33
C SER A 114 -0.37 -9.10 3.17
N TYR A 115 0.54 -8.84 2.23
CA TYR A 115 1.74 -9.66 2.06
C TYR A 115 2.67 -9.59 3.29
N MET A 116 2.92 -8.40 3.84
CA MET A 116 3.73 -8.22 5.05
C MET A 116 3.14 -8.99 6.24
N VAL A 117 1.82 -8.90 6.46
CA VAL A 117 1.13 -9.58 7.56
C VAL A 117 1.04 -11.10 7.37
N ASP A 118 0.53 -11.55 6.23
CA ASP A 118 0.17 -12.96 6.05
C ASP A 118 1.35 -13.83 5.61
N ARG A 119 2.33 -13.25 4.91
CA ARG A 119 3.44 -14.00 4.30
C ARG A 119 4.78 -13.72 4.96
N MET A 120 5.03 -12.51 5.45
CA MET A 120 6.27 -12.16 6.14
C MET A 120 6.17 -12.27 7.67
N ASP A 121 4.96 -12.46 8.21
CA ASP A 121 4.69 -12.51 9.66
C ASP A 121 5.09 -11.21 10.38
N GLU A 122 5.11 -10.09 9.66
CA GLU A 122 5.30 -8.75 10.21
C GLU A 122 3.95 -8.19 10.71
N HIS A 123 3.98 -7.33 11.73
CA HIS A 123 2.76 -6.72 12.31
C HIS A 123 1.69 -7.77 12.71
N GLY A 124 2.15 -8.82 13.41
CA GLY A 124 1.33 -9.99 13.77
C GLY A 124 0.05 -9.67 14.56
N GLU A 125 -0.05 -8.50 15.19
CA GLU A 125 -1.26 -7.99 15.84
C GLU A 125 -2.46 -7.84 14.88
N TYR A 126 -2.21 -7.75 13.57
CA TYR A 126 -3.23 -7.65 12.53
C TYR A 126 -3.49 -8.96 11.77
N LYS A 127 -2.80 -10.04 12.12
CA LYS A 127 -2.96 -11.35 11.46
C LYS A 127 -4.40 -11.86 11.61
N GLY A 128 -4.99 -12.28 10.48
CA GLY A 128 -6.38 -12.76 10.44
C GLY A 128 -7.45 -11.68 10.61
N ARG A 129 -7.07 -10.39 10.67
CA ARG A 129 -8.03 -9.27 10.61
C ARG A 129 -8.34 -8.91 9.16
N GLN A 130 -9.49 -8.28 8.95
CA GLN A 130 -9.83 -7.67 7.67
C GLN A 130 -9.05 -6.36 7.53
N LEU A 131 -8.08 -6.31 6.61
CA LEU A 131 -7.24 -5.13 6.33
C LEU A 131 -7.84 -4.21 5.25
N LYS A 132 -9.11 -4.43 4.90
CA LYS A 132 -9.83 -3.60 3.94
C LYS A 132 -10.50 -2.46 4.68
N ALA A 133 -10.01 -1.25 4.44
CA ALA A 133 -10.69 -0.04 4.90
C ALA A 133 -12.00 0.13 4.14
N HIS A 134 -13.06 0.52 4.86
CA HIS A 134 -14.35 0.84 4.26
C HIS A 134 -14.47 2.33 3.87
N ASN A 135 -13.33 3.03 3.78
CA ASN A 135 -13.27 4.48 3.58
C ASN A 135 -12.17 4.85 2.57
N SER A 136 -12.57 5.39 1.42
CA SER A 136 -11.65 5.80 0.35
C SER A 136 -10.75 6.99 0.72
N SER A 137 -11.03 7.70 1.82
CA SER A 137 -10.16 8.78 2.31
C SER A 137 -9.18 8.32 3.39
N ILE A 138 -8.95 7.02 3.56
CA ILE A 138 -8.09 6.50 4.63
C ILE A 138 -6.64 7.01 4.53
N MET A 139 -6.11 7.15 3.31
CA MET A 139 -4.77 7.72 3.10
C MET A 139 -4.67 9.18 3.56
N LEU A 140 -5.76 9.96 3.48
CA LEU A 140 -5.76 11.34 3.98
C LEU A 140 -5.64 11.37 5.51
N LYS A 141 -6.34 10.46 6.22
CA LYS A 141 -6.19 10.25 7.67
C LYS A 141 -4.73 9.96 8.00
N TYR A 142 -4.13 8.98 7.32
CA TYR A 142 -2.76 8.56 7.56
C TYR A 142 -1.76 9.68 7.28
N ASN A 143 -1.91 10.43 6.19
CA ASN A 143 -1.03 11.55 5.87
C ASN A 143 -1.06 12.66 6.93
N ARG A 144 -2.24 12.98 7.49
CA ARG A 144 -2.36 13.97 8.57
C ARG A 144 -1.70 13.48 9.86
N MET A 145 -1.91 12.22 10.21
CA MET A 145 -1.24 11.61 11.38
C MET A 145 0.28 11.54 11.18
N LEU A 146 0.74 11.19 9.97
CA LEU A 146 2.16 11.14 9.63
C LEU A 146 2.84 12.52 9.73
N ALA A 147 2.11 13.62 9.48
CA ALA A 147 2.66 14.96 9.70
C ALA A 147 3.00 15.20 11.18
N VAL A 148 2.09 14.83 12.10
CA VAL A 148 2.33 14.89 13.55
C VAL A 148 3.46 13.93 13.95
N PHE A 149 3.46 12.72 13.39
CA PHE A 149 4.48 11.72 13.65
C PHE A 149 5.88 12.17 13.23
N SER A 150 6.00 12.81 12.05
CA SER A 150 7.25 13.35 11.52
C SER A 150 7.85 14.41 12.45
N ASP A 151 7.03 15.30 13.00
CA ASP A 151 7.48 16.27 14.00
C ASP A 151 8.05 15.58 15.25
N TYR A 152 7.42 14.49 15.69
CA TYR A 152 7.91 13.70 16.82
C TYR A 152 9.15 12.87 16.52
N GLU A 153 9.30 12.37 15.30
CA GLU A 153 10.53 11.73 14.84
C GLU A 153 11.71 12.71 14.85
N ASN A 154 11.49 13.93 14.37
CA ASN A 154 12.51 14.99 14.40
C ASN A 154 12.93 15.37 15.82
N MET A 155 11.98 15.31 16.76
CA MET A 155 12.25 15.52 18.19
C MET A 155 12.79 14.27 18.91
N LYS A 156 12.90 13.12 18.22
CA LYS A 156 13.29 11.82 18.77
C LYS A 156 12.43 11.43 19.98
N LYS A 157 11.12 11.65 19.86
CA LYS A 157 10.15 11.37 20.92
C LYS A 157 9.55 9.99 20.73
N ASP A 158 9.91 9.08 21.64
CA ASP A 158 9.52 7.66 21.56
C ASP A 158 8.34 7.29 22.47
N ARG A 159 7.88 8.23 23.31
CA ARG A 159 6.69 8.04 24.17
C ARG A 159 5.78 9.24 24.10
N TYR A 160 4.49 8.96 23.96
CA TYR A 160 3.45 9.99 23.84
C TYR A 160 2.68 10.13 25.15
N SER A 161 2.50 11.38 25.58
CA SER A 161 1.59 11.75 26.66
C SER A 161 0.15 11.90 26.13
N THR A 162 -0.82 12.06 27.02
CA THR A 162 -2.22 12.35 26.65
C THR A 162 -2.33 13.55 25.73
N THR A 163 -1.56 14.62 26.00
CA THR A 163 -1.53 15.81 25.14
C THR A 163 -0.92 15.56 23.76
N ASP A 164 -0.01 14.58 23.62
CA ASP A 164 0.54 14.23 22.31
C ASP A 164 -0.45 13.41 21.49
N ILE A 165 -1.12 12.45 22.12
CA ILE A 165 -2.17 11.66 21.47
C ILE A 165 -3.34 12.54 21.05
N GLN A 166 -3.72 13.54 21.86
CA GLN A 166 -4.74 14.51 21.45
C GLN A 166 -4.38 15.21 20.13
N LYS A 167 -3.10 15.53 19.86
CA LYS A 167 -2.71 16.15 18.58
C LYS A 167 -2.95 15.23 17.39
N PHE A 168 -2.76 13.92 17.55
CA PHE A 168 -3.12 12.96 16.51
C PHE A 168 -4.64 12.95 16.28
N ILE A 169 -5.44 12.98 17.36
CA ILE A 169 -6.91 13.04 17.27
C ILE A 169 -7.35 14.32 16.56
N ASP A 170 -6.82 15.47 16.95
CA ASP A 170 -7.13 16.77 16.33
C ASP A 170 -6.80 16.80 14.83
N ALA A 171 -5.68 16.18 14.45
CA ALA A 171 -5.28 16.03 13.06
C ALA A 171 -6.27 15.17 12.25
N VAL A 172 -6.91 14.18 12.87
CA VAL A 172 -7.97 13.38 12.24
C VAL A 172 -9.30 14.12 12.22
N MET A 173 -9.71 14.80 13.30
CA MET A 173 -11.01 15.46 13.41
C MET A 173 -11.15 16.67 12.47
N SER A 174 -10.08 17.43 12.25
CA SER A 174 -10.07 18.52 11.26
C SER A 174 -10.45 18.06 9.84
N MET A 175 -10.38 16.76 9.53
CA MET A 175 -10.83 16.18 8.26
C MET A 175 -12.35 15.97 8.21
N GLN A 176 -12.98 15.68 9.35
CA GLN A 176 -14.42 15.43 9.43
C GLN A 176 -15.20 16.75 9.28
N GLU A 177 -14.73 17.81 9.93
CA GLU A 177 -15.32 19.16 9.82
C GLU A 177 -15.24 19.73 8.39
N GLU A 178 -14.15 19.47 7.68
CA GLU A 178 -13.98 19.87 6.26
C GLU A 178 -14.94 19.14 5.31
N LYS A 179 -15.35 17.90 5.65
CA LYS A 179 -16.31 17.11 4.87
C LYS A 179 -17.77 17.48 5.15
N GLU A 180 -18.05 18.08 6.32
CA GLU A 180 -19.40 18.46 6.74
C GLU A 180 -19.82 19.87 6.29
N LEU A 181 -18.92 20.66 5.69
CA LEU A 181 -19.25 21.95 5.08
C LEU A 181 -20.17 21.77 3.85
N PRO A 182 -21.40 22.34 3.85
CA PRO A 182 -22.31 22.25 2.70
C PRO A 182 -21.68 22.87 1.45
N GLY A 183 -21.80 22.16 0.33
CA GLY A 183 -21.33 22.58 -1.00
C GLY A 183 -22.09 23.75 -1.62
N GLU A 184 -22.32 24.83 -0.89
CA GLU A 184 -22.88 26.08 -1.39
C GLU A 184 -21.89 27.22 -1.14
N LEU A 185 -20.89 27.36 -2.01
CA LEU A 185 -20.16 28.61 -2.30
C LEU A 185 -19.24 28.40 -3.52
N ARG A 186 -19.79 27.82 -4.60
CA ARG A 186 -19.18 27.86 -5.95
C ARG A 186 -20.23 28.14 -7.01
N ALA A 187 -20.98 29.23 -6.85
CA ALA A 187 -21.72 29.86 -7.95
C ALA A 187 -21.93 31.35 -7.64
N GLY A 188 -21.08 32.19 -8.22
CA GLY A 188 -21.11 33.65 -8.12
C GLY A 188 -19.67 34.13 -8.31
N THR A 189 -19.27 34.78 -9.40
CA THR A 189 -20.00 35.74 -10.22
C THR A 189 -19.24 35.86 -11.55
N VAL A 190 -19.91 35.67 -12.69
CA VAL A 190 -19.46 36.26 -13.97
C VAL A 190 -20.64 37.05 -14.52
N ASN A 191 -20.66 38.32 -14.15
CA ASN A 191 -21.13 39.47 -14.92
C ASN A 191 -19.93 40.42 -14.81
N ILE A 192 -19.27 40.91 -15.86
CA ILE A 192 -19.71 41.55 -17.10
C ILE A 192 -18.66 41.24 -18.18
#